data_AF-A0A7S3XKA2-F1
#
_entry.id   AF-A0A7S3XKA2-F1
#
_cell.length_a   1.000
_cell.length_b   1.000
_cell.length_c   1.000
_cell.angle_alpha   90.00
_cell.angle_beta   90.00
_cell.angle_gamma   90.00
#
_symmetry.space_group_name_H-M   'P 1'
#
loop_
_entity.id
_entity.type
_entity.pdbx_description
1 polymer ?
#
loop_
_entity_poly.entity_id
_entity_poly.type
_entity_poly.pdbx_seq_one_letter_code
_entity_poly.pdbx_strand_id
1 'polypeptide(L)'
;KKGFNKMETYSLLALGLLAIFSCVSSFSHGVKSPARNMRFGFAIARMSNEEGVSPPGGLPRQVVDFKIKLDSSPDDVFFEETMGIISSNYDYTEKPFKNGELSNAAGENGGSCKVFSFGKLAVLSEQQTLNCFGEHYRDVLSDPDGTAHGNIRNFMTKGWNGIEFGEGLGLTLKKK
;
A
#
# COMPACT_ATOMS: atom_id res chain seq x y z
N LYS A 1 -42.73 36.94 -41.08
CA LYS A 1 -41.83 36.00 -41.80
C LYS A 1 -41.19 35.12 -40.71
N LYS A 2 -41.84 34.00 -40.37
CA LYS A 2 -41.39 32.59 -40.60
C LYS A 2 -39.95 32.37 -40.07
N GLY A 3 -39.65 31.46 -39.16
CA GLY A 3 -40.40 30.38 -38.50
C GLY A 3 -39.39 29.48 -37.77
N PHE A 4 -39.77 29.02 -36.58
CA PHE A 4 -39.04 28.11 -35.71
C PHE A 4 -39.16 26.64 -36.21
N ASN A 5 -38.29 25.76 -35.66
CA ASN A 5 -38.23 24.29 -35.74
C ASN A 5 -37.37 23.66 -36.86
N LYS A 6 -36.40 22.81 -36.48
CA LYS A 6 -36.65 21.36 -36.37
C LYS A 6 -35.53 20.63 -35.59
N MET A 7 -35.96 19.79 -34.65
CA MET A 7 -35.24 18.59 -34.21
C MET A 7 -35.06 17.59 -35.35
N GLU A 8 -34.08 16.71 -35.14
CA GLU A 8 -33.91 15.33 -35.65
C GLU A 8 -32.67 15.13 -36.52
N THR A 9 -31.72 14.36 -35.98
CA THR A 9 -31.08 13.23 -36.69
C THR A 9 -30.46 12.28 -35.65
N TYR A 10 -31.27 11.33 -35.17
CA TYR A 10 -30.79 10.05 -34.65
C TYR A 10 -31.53 8.98 -35.44
N SER A 11 -30.85 8.28 -36.36
CA SER A 11 -31.24 6.92 -36.76
C SER A 11 -30.24 6.33 -37.76
N LEU A 12 -30.04 5.01 -37.60
CA LEU A 12 -29.51 4.01 -38.55
C LEU A 12 -27.99 3.93 -38.70
N LEU A 13 -27.32 2.76 -38.70
CA LEU A 13 -27.67 1.34 -38.57
C LEU A 13 -26.30 0.66 -38.30
N ALA A 14 -26.16 -0.14 -37.24
CA ALA A 14 -26.12 -1.60 -37.32
C ALA A 14 -25.23 -2.16 -38.47
N LEU A 15 -24.15 -2.87 -38.09
CA LEU A 15 -23.86 -4.26 -38.47
C LEU A 15 -22.38 -4.57 -38.19
N GLY A 16 -22.14 -5.46 -37.22
CA GLY A 16 -20.81 -5.97 -36.86
C GLY A 16 -20.95 -7.20 -35.98
N LEU A 17 -21.76 -8.15 -36.47
CA LEU A 17 -22.12 -9.40 -35.84
C LEU A 17 -20.99 -10.43 -36.00
N LEU A 18 -20.72 -11.18 -34.92
CA LEU A 18 -20.21 -12.56 -34.88
C LEU A 18 -18.89 -12.91 -35.62
N ALA A 19 -17.86 -13.25 -34.83
CA ALA A 19 -16.93 -14.32 -35.19
C ALA A 19 -16.74 -15.25 -33.97
N ILE A 20 -17.61 -16.26 -33.92
CA ILE A 20 -17.60 -17.40 -32.99
C ILE A 20 -16.86 -18.55 -33.70
N PHE A 21 -15.92 -19.17 -33.00
CA PHE A 21 -15.41 -20.54 -33.13
C PHE A 21 -15.18 -21.11 -34.55
N SER A 22 -13.91 -21.36 -34.88
CA SER A 22 -13.52 -22.64 -35.49
C SER A 22 -12.01 -22.83 -35.45
N CYS A 23 -11.52 -23.77 -34.66
CA CYS A 23 -10.54 -24.78 -35.09
C CYS A 23 -10.29 -25.76 -33.93
N VAL A 24 -11.13 -26.80 -33.85
CA VAL A 24 -10.79 -28.05 -33.18
C VAL A 24 -10.75 -29.10 -34.28
N SER A 25 -9.55 -29.55 -34.63
CA SER A 25 -9.35 -30.80 -35.36
C SER A 25 -8.02 -31.42 -34.93
N SER A 26 -8.17 -32.37 -34.00
CA SER A 26 -7.44 -33.62 -33.84
C SER A 26 -6.07 -33.75 -34.50
N PHE A 27 -5.02 -33.81 -33.66
CA PHE A 27 -3.88 -34.67 -33.93
C PHE A 27 -3.65 -35.56 -32.71
N SER A 28 -4.03 -36.83 -32.86
CA SER A 28 -3.81 -37.90 -31.90
C SER A 28 -2.58 -38.67 -32.33
N HIS A 29 -1.51 -38.64 -31.54
CA HIS A 29 -0.53 -39.73 -31.46
C HIS A 29 -0.04 -39.81 -30.02
N GLY A 30 -0.36 -40.93 -29.38
CA GLY A 30 0.02 -41.20 -28.00
C GLY A 30 1.51 -41.53 -27.86
N VAL A 31 2.09 -41.04 -26.78
CA VAL A 31 3.30 -41.60 -26.16
C VAL A 31 3.07 -41.64 -24.65
N LYS A 32 3.37 -42.80 -24.05
CA LYS A 32 3.13 -43.19 -22.66
C LYS A 32 4.13 -42.52 -21.69
N SER A 33 3.60 -41.96 -20.58
CA SER A 33 4.17 -41.83 -19.19
C SER A 33 5.58 -41.21 -18.98
N PRO A 34 6.01 -40.81 -17.76
CA PRO A 34 5.36 -40.87 -16.45
C PRO A 34 5.31 -39.54 -15.67
N ALA A 35 4.59 -39.57 -14.55
CA ALA A 35 4.42 -38.49 -13.58
C ALA A 35 5.72 -37.78 -13.18
N ARG A 36 5.68 -36.44 -13.15
CA ARG A 36 6.73 -35.60 -12.56
C ARG A 36 6.09 -34.49 -11.73
N ASN A 37 6.44 -34.50 -10.45
CA ASN A 37 6.13 -33.51 -9.43
C ASN A 37 6.22 -32.07 -9.95
N MET A 38 5.07 -31.37 -10.00
CA MET A 38 5.02 -29.94 -10.27
C MET A 38 5.35 -29.21 -8.97
N ARG A 39 6.62 -28.79 -8.82
CA ARG A 39 7.00 -27.73 -7.88
C ARG A 39 6.36 -26.44 -8.37
N PHE A 40 5.43 -25.87 -7.60
CA PHE A 40 5.02 -24.48 -7.76
C PHE A 40 6.22 -23.58 -7.41
N GLY A 41 7.00 -23.21 -8.44
CA GLY A 41 7.97 -22.14 -8.33
C GLY A 41 7.23 -20.82 -8.30
N PHE A 42 7.16 -20.19 -7.12
CA PHE A 42 6.69 -18.82 -6.97
C PHE A 42 7.69 -17.91 -7.70
N ALA A 43 7.33 -17.45 -8.90
CA ALA A 43 8.11 -16.47 -9.64
C ALA A 43 8.03 -15.14 -8.89
N ILE A 44 9.09 -14.76 -8.18
CA ILE A 44 9.23 -13.41 -7.65
C ILE A 44 9.49 -12.47 -8.83
N ALA A 45 8.45 -11.79 -9.26
CA ALA A 45 8.56 -10.63 -10.12
C ALA A 45 9.35 -9.56 -9.38
N ARG A 46 10.57 -9.32 -9.85
CA ARG A 46 11.44 -8.24 -9.38
C ARG A 46 10.95 -6.95 -10.05
N MET A 47 10.23 -6.12 -9.30
CA MET A 47 9.83 -4.78 -9.73
C MET A 47 10.29 -3.74 -8.70
N SER A 48 10.97 -2.73 -9.24
CA SER A 48 11.23 -1.40 -8.64
C SER A 48 12.31 -1.32 -7.55
N ASN A 49 13.42 -0.67 -7.91
CA ASN A 49 14.32 -0.02 -6.97
C ASN A 49 13.53 1.03 -6.17
N GLU A 50 13.28 0.76 -4.90
CA GLU A 50 13.29 1.81 -3.88
C GLU A 50 14.31 1.40 -2.81
N GLU A 51 15.18 2.34 -2.46
CA GLU A 51 16.20 2.24 -1.42
C GLU A 51 15.53 2.13 -0.04
N GLY A 52 14.88 0.99 0.23
CA GLY A 52 14.40 0.61 1.55
C GLY A 52 15.60 0.12 2.35
N VAL A 53 16.11 0.95 3.26
CA VAL A 53 17.17 0.58 4.21
C VAL A 53 16.66 -0.53 5.11
N SER A 54 16.86 -1.77 4.68
CA SER A 54 16.57 -2.96 5.47
C SER A 54 17.69 -3.13 6.50
N PRO A 55 17.40 -3.36 7.79
CA PRO A 55 18.43 -3.53 8.80
C PRO A 55 19.35 -4.72 8.47
N PRO A 56 20.69 -4.59 8.63
CA PRO A 56 21.60 -5.73 8.53
C PRO A 56 21.28 -6.71 9.66
N GLY A 57 20.74 -7.89 9.30
CA GLY A 57 20.22 -8.89 10.25
C GLY A 57 18.77 -9.32 10.00
N GLY A 58 18.06 -8.65 9.08
CA GLY A 58 16.67 -8.96 8.75
C GLY A 58 15.67 -8.36 9.74
N LEU A 59 14.38 -8.36 9.37
CA LEU A 59 13.32 -7.84 10.23
C LEU A 59 12.98 -8.83 11.36
N PRO A 60 12.65 -8.34 12.58
CA PRO A 60 12.14 -9.18 13.64
C PRO A 60 10.92 -10.00 13.20
N ARG A 61 10.82 -11.24 13.66
CA ARG A 61 9.70 -12.14 13.32
C ARG A 61 8.32 -11.50 13.54
N GLN A 62 8.14 -10.81 14.67
CA GLN A 62 6.91 -10.07 14.99
C GLN A 62 6.57 -9.01 13.95
N VAL A 63 7.58 -8.30 13.42
CA VAL A 63 7.38 -7.28 12.37
C VAL A 63 6.97 -7.96 11.06
N VAL A 64 7.58 -9.09 10.71
CA VAL A 64 7.20 -9.85 9.50
C VAL A 64 5.77 -10.36 9.59
N ASP A 65 5.39 -10.96 10.72
CA ASP A 65 4.02 -11.47 10.93
C ASP A 65 3.01 -10.31 10.92
N PHE A 66 3.35 -9.16 11.51
CA PHE A 66 2.52 -7.95 11.48
C PHE A 66 2.33 -7.40 10.07
N LYS A 67 3.36 -7.41 9.22
CA LYS A 67 3.25 -7.02 7.80
C LYS A 67 2.20 -7.84 7.06
N ILE A 68 2.17 -9.15 7.31
CA ILE A 68 1.16 -10.04 6.72
C ILE A 68 -0.25 -9.62 7.17
N LYS A 69 -0.42 -9.34 8.47
CA LYS A 69 -1.70 -8.88 9.03
C LYS A 69 -2.18 -7.57 8.38
N LEU A 70 -1.27 -6.61 8.15
CA LEU A 70 -1.59 -5.34 7.49
C LEU A 70 -2.20 -5.52 6.09
N ASP A 71 -1.90 -6.63 5.41
CA ASP A 71 -2.45 -6.94 4.09
C ASP A 71 -3.70 -7.84 4.18
N SER A 72 -3.70 -8.82 5.08
CA SER A 72 -4.76 -9.84 5.14
C SER A 72 -6.01 -9.40 5.91
N SER A 73 -5.84 -8.54 6.91
CA SER A 73 -6.91 -8.14 7.83
C SER A 73 -6.66 -6.72 8.36
N PRO A 74 -6.60 -5.71 7.47
CA PRO A 74 -6.26 -4.32 7.85
C PRO A 74 -7.29 -3.67 8.78
N ASP A 75 -8.56 -4.08 8.70
CA ASP A 75 -9.64 -3.56 9.55
C ASP A 75 -9.50 -4.00 11.01
N ASP A 76 -8.79 -5.09 11.26
CA ASP A 76 -8.52 -5.64 12.61
C ASP A 76 -7.21 -5.09 13.22
N VAL A 77 -6.56 -4.15 12.55
CA VAL A 77 -5.37 -3.46 13.07
C VAL A 77 -5.79 -2.21 13.82
N PHE A 78 -5.38 -2.12 15.07
CA PHE A 78 -5.57 -0.95 15.93
C PHE A 78 -4.27 -0.17 16.07
N PHE A 79 -4.36 1.14 16.24
CA PHE A 79 -3.19 2.00 16.35
C PHE A 79 -2.28 1.59 17.53
N GLU A 80 -2.87 1.19 18.65
CA GLU A 80 -2.12 0.72 19.83
C GLU A 80 -1.32 -0.56 19.54
N GLU A 81 -1.81 -1.47 18.68
CA GLU A 81 -1.07 -2.65 18.27
C GLU A 81 0.19 -2.28 17.50
N THR A 82 0.08 -1.32 16.57
CA THR A 82 1.24 -0.75 15.87
C THR A 82 2.24 -0.16 16.87
N MET A 83 1.78 0.60 17.86
CA MET A 83 2.66 1.14 18.91
C MET A 83 3.33 0.04 19.74
N GLY A 84 2.63 -1.06 20.02
CA GLY A 84 3.16 -2.25 20.68
C GLY A 84 4.27 -2.94 19.88
N ILE A 85 4.06 -3.13 18.57
CA ILE A 85 5.06 -3.70 17.66
C ILE A 85 6.30 -2.80 17.60
N ILE A 86 6.11 -1.48 17.46
CA ILE A 86 7.21 -0.52 17.40
C ILE A 86 7.99 -0.51 18.72
N SER A 87 7.31 -0.32 19.84
CA SER A 87 7.96 -0.23 21.17
C SER A 87 8.71 -1.50 21.56
N SER A 88 8.24 -2.68 21.13
CA SER A 88 8.91 -3.95 21.41
C SER A 88 10.20 -4.15 20.62
N ASN A 89 10.32 -3.55 19.43
CA ASN A 89 11.39 -3.86 18.47
C ASN A 89 12.34 -2.69 18.20
N TYR A 90 11.94 -1.45 18.54
CA TYR A 90 12.69 -0.24 18.23
C TYR A 90 12.80 0.69 19.43
N ASP A 91 13.89 1.44 19.49
CA ASP A 91 14.06 2.57 20.41
C ASP A 91 13.63 3.86 19.70
N TYR A 92 12.78 4.64 20.36
CA TYR A 92 12.24 5.90 19.84
C TYR A 92 13.04 7.10 20.34
N THR A 93 13.39 7.98 19.42
CA THR A 93 13.94 9.31 19.69
C THR A 93 13.08 10.34 18.98
N GLU A 94 12.68 11.38 19.70
CA GLU A 94 11.91 12.47 19.11
C GLU A 94 12.71 13.17 18.00
N LYS A 95 12.11 13.25 16.82
CA LYS A 95 12.72 13.82 15.63
C LYS A 95 11.69 14.62 14.85
N PRO A 96 12.10 15.78 14.29
CA PRO A 96 11.24 16.51 13.38
C PRO A 96 11.10 15.75 12.06
N PHE A 97 9.97 15.92 11.39
CA PHE A 97 9.76 15.41 10.04
C PHE A 97 8.80 16.31 9.26
N LYS A 98 8.92 16.29 7.94
CA LYS A 98 7.93 16.89 7.06
C LYS A 98 7.10 15.81 6.38
N ASN A 99 5.86 16.17 6.10
CA ASN A 99 4.92 15.40 5.32
C ASN A 99 4.21 16.40 4.41
N GLY A 100 4.65 16.50 3.16
CA GLY A 100 4.26 17.56 2.24
C GLY A 100 4.47 18.95 2.86
N GLU A 101 3.44 19.78 2.83
CA GLU A 101 3.46 21.12 3.43
C GLU A 101 3.40 21.12 4.98
N LEU A 102 3.12 19.97 5.61
CA LEU A 102 3.08 19.87 7.07
C LEU A 102 4.49 19.66 7.64
N SER A 103 4.93 20.61 8.44
CA SER A 103 6.14 20.45 9.27
C SER A 103 5.74 20.05 10.68
N ASN A 104 6.37 19.02 11.22
CA ASN A 104 6.15 18.50 12.57
C ASN A 104 7.44 18.70 13.37
N ALA A 105 7.35 19.41 14.50
CA ALA A 105 8.49 19.57 15.39
C ALA A 105 8.84 18.25 16.12
N ALA A 106 10.04 18.16 16.69
CA ALA A 106 10.38 17.03 17.56
C ALA A 106 9.40 16.96 18.74
N GLY A 107 8.87 15.76 19.02
CA GLY A 107 7.85 15.53 20.05
C GLY A 107 6.41 15.82 19.59
N GLU A 108 6.24 16.60 18.54
CA GLU A 108 4.92 16.83 17.93
C GLU A 108 4.51 15.64 17.06
N ASN A 109 3.24 15.23 17.16
CA ASN A 109 2.71 14.11 16.37
C ASN A 109 3.58 12.85 16.45
N GLY A 110 4.11 12.55 17.64
CA GLY A 110 5.06 11.45 17.86
C GLY A 110 4.57 10.08 17.37
N GLY A 111 3.25 9.84 17.40
CA GLY A 111 2.63 8.67 16.78
C GLY A 111 2.88 8.58 15.27
N SER A 112 2.72 9.69 14.54
CA SER A 112 3.02 9.76 13.11
C SER A 112 4.52 9.60 12.84
N CYS A 113 5.38 10.25 13.63
CA CYS A 113 6.84 10.11 13.50
C CYS A 113 7.28 8.64 13.64
N LYS A 114 6.72 7.92 14.63
CA LYS A 114 6.94 6.48 14.82
C LYS A 114 6.45 5.65 13.63
N VAL A 115 5.22 5.84 13.18
CA VAL A 115 4.66 5.07 12.05
C VAL A 115 5.45 5.28 10.76
N PHE A 116 5.77 6.53 10.41
CA PHE A 116 6.54 6.79 9.18
C PHE A 116 7.98 6.27 9.28
N SER A 117 8.62 6.41 10.44
CA SER A 117 9.96 5.85 10.66
C SER A 117 9.92 4.31 10.57
N PHE A 118 8.89 3.69 11.14
CA PHE A 118 8.66 2.25 11.08
C PHE A 118 8.41 1.81 9.63
N GLY A 119 7.61 2.55 8.88
CA GLY A 119 7.34 2.29 7.48
C GLY A 119 8.60 2.26 6.62
N LYS A 120 9.54 3.18 6.85
CA LYS A 120 10.85 3.17 6.18
C LYS A 120 11.71 1.97 6.58
N LEU A 121 11.85 1.69 7.88
CA LEU A 121 12.70 0.59 8.39
C LEU A 121 12.16 -0.80 8.05
N ALA A 122 10.84 -0.97 8.09
CA ALA A 122 10.16 -2.22 7.78
C ALA A 122 9.84 -2.37 6.28
N VAL A 123 10.20 -1.38 5.46
CA VAL A 123 9.96 -1.35 4.01
C VAL A 123 8.48 -1.65 3.72
N LEU A 124 7.62 -0.81 4.30
CA LEU A 124 6.17 -0.88 4.12
C LEU A 124 5.74 -0.13 2.85
N SER A 125 4.73 -0.66 2.18
CA SER A 125 4.01 0.10 1.16
C SER A 125 3.29 1.29 1.79
N GLU A 126 2.86 2.25 0.96
CA GLU A 126 2.05 3.38 1.43
C GLU A 126 0.75 2.89 2.08
N GLN A 127 0.07 1.91 1.48
CA GLN A 127 -1.15 1.34 2.05
C GLN A 127 -0.90 0.63 3.38
N GLN A 128 0.17 -0.16 3.51
CA GLN A 128 0.54 -0.79 4.78
C GLN A 128 0.82 0.25 5.86
N THR A 129 1.47 1.35 5.48
CA THR A 129 1.76 2.46 6.38
C THR A 129 0.49 3.18 6.82
N LEU A 130 -0.48 3.38 5.92
CA LEU A 130 -1.80 3.90 6.27
C LEU A 130 -2.55 2.96 7.22
N ASN A 131 -2.51 1.65 6.95
CA ASN A 131 -3.14 0.63 7.79
C ASN A 131 -2.52 0.57 9.20
N CYS A 132 -1.24 0.95 9.36
CA CYS A 132 -0.60 1.08 10.68
C CYS A 132 -1.26 2.14 11.57
N PHE A 133 -1.96 3.13 11.00
CA PHE A 133 -2.72 4.11 11.77
C PHE A 133 -4.04 3.57 12.32
N GLY A 134 -4.44 2.36 11.95
CA GLY A 134 -5.61 1.67 12.49
C GLY A 134 -6.88 2.51 12.39
N GLU A 135 -7.54 2.70 13.53
CA GLU A 135 -8.81 3.41 13.64
C GLU A 135 -8.70 4.86 13.16
N HIS A 136 -7.56 5.54 13.36
CA HIS A 136 -7.39 6.92 12.91
C HIS A 136 -7.39 7.06 11.38
N TYR A 137 -6.91 6.05 10.65
CA TYR A 137 -7.02 6.05 9.20
C TYR A 137 -8.45 5.78 8.74
N ARG A 138 -9.14 4.84 9.39
CA ARG A 138 -10.56 4.57 9.11
C ARG A 138 -11.45 5.78 9.41
N ASP A 139 -11.16 6.53 10.48
CA ASP A 139 -11.83 7.78 10.81
C ASP A 139 -11.67 8.81 9.68
N VAL A 140 -10.45 8.97 9.15
CA VAL A 140 -10.18 9.84 8.00
C VAL A 140 -10.96 9.43 6.75
N LEU A 141 -11.06 8.12 6.47
CA LEU A 141 -11.84 7.61 5.34
C LEU A 141 -13.35 7.84 5.52
N SER A 142 -13.83 7.78 6.77
CA SER A 142 -15.25 8.00 7.10
C SER A 142 -15.67 9.48 7.07
N ASP A 143 -14.71 10.40 7.16
CA ASP A 143 -14.92 11.84 7.11
C ASP A 143 -14.01 12.51 6.06
N PRO A 144 -14.35 12.42 4.75
CA PRO A 144 -13.51 12.94 3.67
C PRO A 144 -13.24 14.45 3.75
N ASP A 145 -14.20 15.23 4.25
CA ASP A 145 -14.13 16.69 4.35
C ASP A 145 -13.58 17.18 5.69
N GLY A 146 -13.31 16.27 6.63
CA GLY A 146 -12.74 16.57 7.94
C GLY A 146 -11.31 17.11 7.90
N THR A 147 -10.90 17.72 9.01
CA THR A 147 -9.55 18.29 9.18
C THR A 147 -8.69 17.54 10.19
N ALA A 148 -9.27 16.54 10.88
CA ALA A 148 -8.54 15.71 11.82
C ALA A 148 -7.46 14.86 11.13
N HIS A 149 -6.41 14.52 11.87
CA HIS A 149 -5.30 13.66 11.42
C HIS A 149 -4.60 14.15 10.14
N GLY A 150 -4.17 15.42 10.13
CA GLY A 150 -3.52 16.05 8.97
C GLY A 150 -2.37 15.24 8.36
N ASN A 151 -1.55 14.56 9.17
CA ASN A 151 -0.47 13.69 8.67
C ASN A 151 -0.99 12.50 7.85
N ILE A 152 -2.08 11.86 8.27
CA ILE A 152 -2.67 10.73 7.53
C ILE A 152 -3.19 11.24 6.18
N ARG A 153 -3.97 12.33 6.19
CA ARG A 153 -4.53 12.94 4.97
C ARG A 153 -3.45 13.36 3.98
N ASN A 154 -2.38 13.99 4.47
CA ASN A 154 -1.32 14.42 3.58
C ASN A 154 -0.54 13.24 3.00
N PHE A 155 -0.33 12.19 3.81
CA PHE A 155 0.32 10.97 3.33
C PHE A 155 -0.53 10.22 2.30
N MET A 156 -1.87 10.21 2.41
CA MET A 156 -2.75 9.67 1.37
C MET A 156 -2.60 10.39 0.03
N THR A 157 -2.20 11.67 0.03
CA THR A 157 -2.09 12.50 -1.17
C THR A 157 -0.68 12.49 -1.76
N LYS A 158 0.35 12.53 -0.90
CA LYS A 158 1.75 12.71 -1.29
C LYS A 158 2.57 11.42 -1.21
N GLY A 159 2.09 10.45 -0.44
CA GLY A 159 2.78 9.19 -0.22
C GLY A 159 4.16 9.37 0.38
N TRP A 160 5.05 8.43 0.12
CA TRP A 160 6.43 8.48 0.59
C TRP A 160 7.23 9.64 0.01
N ASN A 161 6.85 10.14 -1.17
CA ASN A 161 7.49 11.31 -1.81
C ASN A 161 7.26 12.61 -1.02
N GLY A 162 6.25 12.66 -0.15
CA GLY A 162 6.02 13.80 0.73
C GLY A 162 6.79 13.74 2.05
N ILE A 163 7.38 12.60 2.40
CA ILE A 163 7.99 12.40 3.72
C ILE A 163 9.47 12.76 3.69
N GLU A 164 9.88 13.70 4.53
CA GLU A 164 11.28 14.08 4.73
C GLU A 164 11.70 13.95 6.20
N PHE A 165 12.75 13.19 6.44
CA PHE A 165 13.37 13.01 7.75
C PHE A 165 14.67 13.84 7.83
N GLY A 166 14.54 15.15 8.03
CA GLY A 166 15.68 16.08 7.98
C GLY A 166 16.81 15.72 8.95
N GLU A 167 16.48 15.17 10.13
CA GLU A 167 17.45 14.72 11.13
C GLU A 167 17.57 13.19 11.25
N GLY A 168 17.08 12.46 10.25
CA GLY A 168 17.00 11.00 10.26
C GLY A 168 15.73 10.43 10.89
N LEU A 169 15.63 9.11 10.87
CA LEU A 169 14.47 8.36 11.37
C LEU A 169 14.37 8.46 12.89
N GLY A 170 13.14 8.54 13.41
CA GLY A 170 12.87 8.57 14.85
C GLY A 170 12.98 7.20 15.54
N LEU A 171 13.29 6.14 14.80
CA LEU A 171 13.41 4.77 15.31
C LEU A 171 14.77 4.17 14.98
N THR A 172 15.31 3.40 15.93
CA THR A 172 16.46 2.53 15.71
C THR A 172 16.15 1.12 16.20
N LEU A 173 16.62 0.09 15.48
CA LEU A 173 16.33 -1.30 15.85
C LEU A 173 17.03 -1.65 17.17
N LYS A 174 16.29 -2.24 18.11
CA LYS A 174 16.86 -2.73 19.36
C LYS A 174 17.85 -3.86 19.08
N LYS A 175 19.04 -3.78 19.68
CA LYS A 175 19.97 -4.91 19.72
C LYS A 175 19.46 -5.89 20.77
N LYS A 176 19.20 -7.13 20.35
CA LYS A 176 18.90 -8.24 21.25
C LYS A 176 20.19 -8.87 21.78
#